data_AF-A0AB39HS36-F1
#
_entry.id   AF-A0AB39HS36-F1
#
_cell.length_a   1.000
_cell.length_b   1.000
_cell.length_c   1.000
_cell.angle_alpha   90.00
_cell.angle_beta   90.00
_cell.angle_gamma   90.00
#
_symmetry.space_group_name_H-M   'P 1'
#
loop_
_entity.id
_entity.type
_entity.pdbx_description
1 polymer ?
#
loop_
_entity_poly.entity_id
_entity_poly.type
_entity_poly.pdbx_seq_one_letter_code
_entity_poly.pdbx_strand_id
1 'polypeptide(L)'
;MKRKYKYYTCPCCGYQTLESKPPGTYDICPICYWEDDDIQYEDPSYEGGANGPSLYEAQRNFLSYGAYDKHVLPYVRKPNKNDIKDEHFKLVQEKGAL
;
A
#
# COMPACT_ATOMS: atom_id res chain seq x y z
N MET A 1 14.97 17.57 -10.48
CA MET A 1 13.81 17.76 -9.57
C MET A 1 14.22 17.26 -8.18
N LYS A 2 14.08 18.07 -7.12
CA LYS A 2 14.39 17.63 -5.75
C LYS A 2 13.17 16.90 -5.17
N ARG A 3 13.35 15.69 -4.65
CA ARG A 3 12.31 14.97 -3.89
C ARG A 3 11.99 15.75 -2.62
N LYS A 4 10.71 16.05 -2.38
CA LYS A 4 10.24 16.66 -1.11
C LYS A 4 10.41 15.71 0.07
N TYR A 5 10.32 14.40 -0.19
CA TYR A 5 10.37 13.34 0.83
C TYR A 5 11.38 12.24 0.47
N LYS A 6 11.97 11.61 1.50
CA LYS A 6 12.94 10.52 1.37
C LYS A 6 12.32 9.19 0.88
N TYR A 7 11.05 8.96 1.17
CA TYR A 7 10.30 7.74 0.80
C TYR A 7 9.10 8.08 -0.10
N TYR A 8 8.57 7.08 -0.80
CA TYR A 8 7.39 7.18 -1.67
C TYR A 8 6.19 6.52 -0.98
N THR A 9 4.99 7.00 -1.35
CA THR A 9 3.72 6.56 -0.77
C THR A 9 3.41 5.12 -1.16
N CYS A 10 3.21 4.26 -0.17
CA CYS A 10 2.68 2.92 -0.37
C CYS A 10 1.23 3.01 -0.87
N PRO A 11 0.86 2.35 -1.98
CA PRO A 11 -0.48 2.42 -2.54
C PRO A 11 -1.54 1.78 -1.63
N CYS A 12 -1.16 0.83 -0.78
CA CYS A 12 -2.08 0.20 0.17
C CYS A 12 -2.33 1.09 1.40
N CYS A 13 -1.29 1.45 2.14
CA CYS A 13 -1.49 2.11 3.44
C CYS A 13 -1.35 3.62 3.40
N GLY A 14 -0.91 4.23 2.30
CA GLY A 14 -0.76 5.68 2.15
C GLY A 14 0.34 6.34 2.99
N TYR A 15 1.17 5.55 3.67
CA TYR A 15 2.38 6.06 4.34
C TYR A 15 3.56 6.06 3.36
N GLN A 16 4.46 7.02 3.53
CA GLN A 16 5.66 7.12 2.73
C GLN A 16 6.73 6.16 3.27
N THR A 17 6.78 4.96 2.73
CA THR A 17 7.68 3.90 3.19
C THR A 17 8.52 3.26 2.10
N LEU A 18 8.14 3.42 0.82
CA LEU A 18 8.84 2.77 -0.29
C LEU A 18 10.13 3.54 -0.62
N GLU A 19 11.23 2.83 -0.85
CA GLU A 19 12.52 3.46 -1.09
C GLU A 19 12.59 3.99 -2.54
N SER A 20 12.04 3.19 -3.45
CA SER A 20 12.02 3.42 -4.89
C SER A 20 10.66 3.93 -5.37
N LYS A 21 10.63 4.56 -6.55
CA LYS A 21 9.41 5.20 -7.07
C LYS A 21 8.45 4.12 -7.59
N PRO A 22 7.26 3.96 -6.99
CA PRO A 22 6.25 3.02 -7.50
C PRO A 22 5.66 3.49 -8.85
N PRO A 23 5.04 2.59 -9.62
CA PRO A 23 4.79 1.18 -9.29
C PRO A 23 5.91 0.21 -9.75
N GLY A 24 5.82 -1.04 -9.32
CA GLY A 24 6.64 -2.16 -9.78
C GLY A 24 8.05 -2.20 -9.18
N THR A 25 8.23 -1.65 -7.98
CA THR A 25 9.54 -1.69 -7.31
C THR A 25 9.77 -2.97 -6.54
N TYR A 26 8.71 -3.75 -6.26
CA TYR A 26 8.72 -4.91 -5.37
C TYR A 26 9.17 -4.57 -3.94
N ASP A 27 9.16 -3.28 -3.57
CA ASP A 27 9.41 -2.86 -2.19
C ASP A 27 8.25 -3.33 -1.30
N ILE A 28 8.58 -3.94 -0.16
CA ILE A 28 7.58 -4.36 0.84
C ILE A 28 7.40 -3.24 1.87
N CYS A 29 6.16 -2.77 2.02
CA CYS A 29 5.83 -1.75 3.02
C CYS A 29 5.91 -2.33 4.44
N PRO A 30 6.78 -1.84 5.34
CA PRO A 30 6.87 -2.37 6.70
C PRO A 30 5.63 -2.09 7.57
N ILE A 31 4.77 -1.14 7.16
CA ILE A 31 3.57 -0.76 7.91
C ILE A 31 2.39 -1.68 7.64
N CYS A 32 2.18 -2.09 6.38
CA CYS A 32 1.02 -2.91 6.00
C CYS A 32 1.39 -4.23 5.32
N TYR A 33 2.68 -4.45 5.07
CA TYR A 33 3.29 -5.58 4.37
C TYR A 33 2.99 -5.69 2.88
N TRP A 34 2.32 -4.71 2.26
CA TRP A 34 2.03 -4.73 0.83
C TRP A 34 3.32 -4.66 0.01
N GLU A 35 3.48 -5.56 -0.95
CA GLU A 35 4.52 -5.52 -1.97
C GLU A 35 4.08 -4.64 -3.15
N ASP A 36 4.93 -3.71 -3.57
CA ASP A 36 4.67 -2.82 -4.71
C ASP A 36 4.72 -3.56 -6.06
N ASP A 37 3.59 -4.19 -6.38
CA ASP A 37 3.32 -4.92 -7.63
C ASP A 37 2.70 -4.01 -8.69
N ASP A 38 3.23 -4.03 -9.92
CA ASP A 38 2.78 -3.18 -11.02
C ASP A 38 1.41 -3.58 -11.57
N ILE A 39 1.13 -4.88 -11.69
CA ILE A 39 -0.15 -5.41 -12.17
C ILE A 39 -1.29 -4.98 -11.23
N GLN A 40 -1.12 -5.15 -9.93
CA GLN A 40 -2.12 -4.77 -8.93
C GLN A 40 -2.22 -3.25 -8.73
N TYR A 41 -1.18 -2.50 -9.08
CA TYR A 41 -1.25 -1.04 -9.14
C TYR A 41 -2.05 -0.55 -10.36
N GLU A 42 -1.82 -1.14 -11.54
CA GLU A 42 -2.52 -0.80 -12.79
C GLU A 42 -3.98 -1.24 -12.77
N ASP A 43 -4.27 -2.41 -12.19
CA ASP A 43 -5.63 -2.89 -11.93
C ASP A 43 -5.86 -3.11 -10.43
N PRO A 44 -6.34 -2.10 -9.70
CA PRO A 44 -6.58 -2.21 -8.26
C PRO A 44 -7.65 -3.23 -7.84
N SER A 45 -8.39 -3.79 -8.80
CA SER A 45 -9.37 -4.88 -8.58
C SER A 45 -8.79 -6.26 -8.88
N TYR A 46 -7.56 -6.36 -9.38
CA TYR A 46 -6.92 -7.64 -9.67
C TYR A 46 -6.55 -8.38 -8.38
N GLU A 47 -7.24 -9.49 -8.14
CA GLU A 47 -6.96 -10.46 -7.09
C GLU A 47 -5.90 -11.48 -7.55
N GLY A 48 -5.11 -11.99 -6.60
CA GLY A 48 -3.98 -12.87 -6.82
C GLY A 48 -2.64 -12.12 -6.77
N GLY A 49 -1.74 -12.44 -7.70
CA GLY A 49 -0.42 -11.81 -7.77
C GLY A 49 0.45 -12.05 -6.52
N ALA A 50 1.35 -11.11 -6.25
CA ALA A 50 2.27 -11.18 -5.12
C ALA A 50 1.57 -11.08 -3.76
N ASN A 51 0.46 -10.35 -3.68
CA ASN A 51 -0.18 -10.04 -2.41
C ASN A 51 -1.31 -11.01 -2.06
N GLY A 52 -2.09 -11.52 -3.03
CA GLY A 52 -3.28 -12.34 -2.77
C GLY A 52 -4.59 -11.54 -2.89
N PRO A 53 -4.93 -10.62 -1.96
CA PRO A 53 -6.05 -9.72 -2.17
C PRO A 53 -5.69 -8.63 -3.17
N SER A 54 -6.71 -8.05 -3.79
CA SER A 54 -6.59 -6.87 -4.64
C SER A 54 -6.14 -5.63 -3.84
N LEU A 55 -5.61 -4.61 -4.52
CA LEU A 55 -5.25 -3.34 -3.85
C LEU A 55 -6.47 -2.70 -3.17
N TYR A 56 -7.65 -2.80 -3.77
CA TYR A 56 -8.91 -2.32 -3.18
C TYR A 56 -9.25 -3.02 -1.86
N GLU A 57 -9.11 -4.33 -1.79
CA GLU A 57 -9.30 -5.09 -0.54
C GLU A 57 -8.21 -4.78 0.47
N ALA A 58 -6.95 -4.78 0.04
CA ALA A 58 -5.79 -4.47 0.86
C ALA A 58 -5.90 -3.13 1.59
N GLN A 59 -6.38 -2.08 0.90
CA GLN A 59 -6.61 -0.78 1.52
C GLN A 59 -7.69 -0.85 2.63
N ARG A 60 -8.80 -1.56 2.40
CA ARG A 60 -9.88 -1.73 3.39
C ARG A 60 -9.45 -2.61 4.57
N ASN A 61 -8.67 -3.64 4.29
CA ASN A 61 -8.03 -4.51 5.26
C ASN A 61 -7.09 -3.71 6.17
N PHE A 62 -6.26 -2.83 5.59
CA PHE A 62 -5.38 -1.95 6.36
C PHE A 62 -6.17 -1.02 7.28
N LEU A 63 -7.28 -0.44 6.80
CA LEU A 63 -8.15 0.38 7.65
C LEU A 63 -8.80 -0.42 8.80
N SER A 64 -9.05 -1.71 8.59
CA SER A 64 -9.74 -2.57 9.55
C SER A 64 -8.80 -3.13 10.64
N TYR A 65 -7.59 -3.57 10.26
CA TYR A 65 -6.68 -4.24 11.19
C TYR A 65 -5.19 -3.89 11.01
N GLY A 66 -4.85 -2.92 10.16
CA GLY A 66 -3.49 -2.39 10.05
C GLY A 66 -2.54 -3.21 9.17
N ALA A 67 -3.05 -4.13 8.36
CA ALA A 67 -2.26 -4.91 7.40
C ALA A 67 -3.05 -5.15 6.11
N TYR A 68 -2.40 -5.47 5.00
CA TYR A 68 -3.12 -5.76 3.75
C TYR A 68 -3.92 -7.08 3.84
N ASP A 69 -3.46 -8.03 4.66
CA ASP A 69 -4.14 -9.29 4.96
C ASP A 69 -3.90 -9.70 6.42
N LYS A 70 -4.77 -10.55 7.00
CA LYS A 70 -4.60 -11.04 8.37
C LYS A 70 -3.40 -11.94 8.54
N HIS A 71 -3.02 -12.72 7.50
CA HIS A 71 -1.91 -13.66 7.60
C HIS A 71 -0.56 -12.95 7.81
N VAL A 72 -0.45 -11.67 7.40
CA VAL A 72 0.79 -10.89 7.53
C VAL A 72 0.86 -10.03 8.79
N LEU A 73 -0.13 -10.12 9.68
CA LEU A 73 -0.12 -9.41 10.97
C LEU A 73 1.17 -9.61 11.79
N PRO A 74 1.83 -10.79 11.80
CA PRO A 74 3.11 -10.97 12.50
C PRO A 74 4.28 -10.16 11.92
N TYR A 75 4.18 -9.66 10.68
CA TYR A 75 5.27 -9.00 9.96
C TYR A 75 5.11 -7.48 9.83
N VAL A 76 3.96 -6.92 10.23
CA VAL A 76 3.74 -5.47 10.20
C VAL A 76 4.28 -4.79 11.46
N ARG A 77 4.62 -3.52 11.33
CA ARG A 77 4.75 -2.59 12.48
C ARG A 77 3.67 -1.52 12.44
N LYS A 78 3.25 -1.06 13.62
CA LYS A 78 2.37 0.12 13.70
C LYS A 78 3.11 1.38 13.21
N PRO A 79 2.42 2.32 12.55
CA PRO A 79 2.96 3.66 12.31
C PRO A 79 3.37 4.34 13.60
N ASN A 80 4.45 5.11 13.57
CA ASN A 80 4.95 5.93 14.67
C ASN A 80 5.05 7.41 14.26
N LYS A 81 5.48 8.28 15.18
CA LYS A 81 5.56 9.73 14.98
C LYS A 81 6.46 10.20 13.84
N ASN A 82 7.38 9.35 13.37
CA ASN A 82 8.29 9.67 12.27
C ASN A 82 7.73 9.21 10.90
N ASP A 83 6.66 8.42 10.88
CA ASP A 83 6.03 7.99 9.65
C ASP A 83 5.16 9.12 9.08
N ILE A 84 5.38 9.45 7.81
CA ILE A 84 4.65 10.50 7.11
C ILE A 84 3.52 9.85 6.33
N LYS A 85 2.27 10.20 6.66
CA LYS A 85 1.10 9.87 5.85
C LYS A 85 1.01 10.89 4.71
N ASP A 86 0.82 10.41 3.49
CA ASP A 86 0.59 11.28 2.34
C ASP A 86 -0.79 11.96 2.45
N GLU A 87 -0.81 13.29 2.49
CA GLU A 87 -2.02 14.12 2.58
C GLU A 87 -2.91 14.00 1.33
N HIS A 88 -2.33 13.56 0.21
CA HIS A 88 -3.02 13.36 -1.05
C HIS A 88 -3.43 11.90 -1.28
N PHE A 89 -3.12 10.99 -0.36
CA PHE A 89 -3.54 9.59 -0.46
C PHE A 89 -5.05 9.45 -0.57
N LYS A 90 -5.51 8.60 -1.49
CA LYS A 90 -6.91 8.26 -1.70
C LYS A 90 -7.09 6.75 -1.74
N LEU A 91 -8.25 6.32 -1.24
CA LEU A 91 -8.69 4.95 -1.43
C LEU A 91 -9.05 4.75 -2.91
N VAL A 92 -8.67 3.62 -3.47
CA VAL A 92 -9.12 3.19 -4.79
C VAL A 92 -10.60 2.83 -4.72
N GLN A 93 -11.33 3.12 -5.78
CA GLN A 93 -12.73 2.75 -5.91
C GLN A 93 -12.84 1.38 -6.54
N GLU A 94 -13.91 0.66 -6.18
CA GLU A 94 -14.26 -0.60 -6.85
C GLU A 94 -14.64 -0.33 -8.30
N LYS A 95 -14.22 -1.20 -9.23
CA LYS A 95 -14.69 -1.11 -10.61
C LYS A 95 -16.22 -1.26 -10.63
N GLY A 96 -16.92 -0.25 -11.16
CA GLY A 96 -18.38 -0.27 -11.31
C GLY A 96 -19.17 0.42 -10.18
N ALA A 97 -18.50 1.01 -9.18
CA ALA A 97 -19.14 1.90 -8.23
C ALA A 97 -19.44 3.26 -8.89
N LEU A 98 -20.70 3.43 -9.35
CA LEU A 98 -21.27 4.72 -9.75
C LEU A 98 -21.67 5.54 -8.51
#